data_AF-A0A7V8ADI1-F1
#
_entry.id   AF-A0A7V8ADI1-F1
#
_cell.length_a   1.000
_cell.length_b   1.000
_cell.length_c   1.000
_cell.angle_alpha   90.00
_cell.angle_beta   90.00
_cell.angle_gamma   90.00
#
_symmetry.space_group_name_H-M   'P 1'
#
loop_
_entity.id
_entity.type
_entity.pdbx_description
1 polymer ?
#
loop_
_entity_poly.entity_id
_entity_poly.type
_entity_poly.pdbx_seq_one_letter_code
_entity_poly.pdbx_strand_id
1 'polypeptide(L)'
;MEGATGVVKFRFACFFEYFVMKQIEFDDSFRAKVLGDDCFLSYANEIGYYTGIKRDRTDILKLVVERMWSEFLPLITGINNTPKTYDGLLDTTVSLASTFDENRFNQEIDLKRPTDAEMEANSDKVLATIEPEKDIKKKTITASHLDRLEKLWVLAARILKNTEECSEPGLKEYAYSKILTASMSYAVLFRISLKRKFAEKKKTGEEVDEFLSAMNLLLPLLHQVVLNGLMGSKKLVRVFEEKIEADLGNDAVSEFERYLSIFLYADSHGPKAQAYIKQFVASIKNRYMFDMSLFKLVEYFFFKSATEEAERLYKNMMADIIVKSKGLKKEKKSVIMVGYEREKLVKKFRGETEEEDSGV
;
A
#
# COMPACT_ATOMS: atom_id res chain seq x y z
N MET A 1 44.82 -24.41 -29.18
CA MET A 1 44.39 -23.38 -28.23
C MET A 1 43.09 -23.85 -27.62
N GLU A 2 43.14 -24.55 -26.50
CA GLU A 2 41.96 -24.87 -25.70
C GLU A 2 41.52 -23.56 -25.04
N GLY A 3 40.42 -22.98 -25.53
CA GLY A 3 39.84 -21.78 -24.96
C GLY A 3 39.34 -22.10 -23.55
N ALA A 4 39.96 -21.51 -22.53
CA ALA A 4 39.45 -21.56 -21.18
C ALA A 4 38.01 -21.01 -21.18
N THR A 5 37.03 -21.89 -21.07
CA THR A 5 35.63 -21.52 -20.84
C THR A 5 35.53 -20.99 -19.41
N GLY A 6 35.78 -19.68 -19.26
CA GLY A 6 35.70 -19.00 -17.97
C GLY A 6 34.30 -19.15 -17.37
N VAL A 7 34.21 -19.76 -16.19
CA VAL A 7 32.96 -19.85 -15.43
C VAL A 7 32.78 -18.55 -14.65
N VAL A 8 31.79 -17.74 -15.03
CA VAL A 8 31.40 -16.55 -14.27
C VAL A 8 30.47 -16.97 -13.13
N LYS A 9 30.80 -16.57 -11.89
CA LYS A 9 29.99 -16.81 -10.70
C LYS A 9 29.60 -15.48 -10.06
N PHE A 10 28.37 -15.40 -9.58
CA PHE A 10 27.83 -14.21 -8.92
C PHE A 10 27.67 -14.49 -7.43
N ARG A 11 28.12 -13.53 -6.61
CA ARG A 11 27.92 -13.56 -5.16
C ARG A 11 26.55 -13.03 -4.75
N PHE A 12 26.01 -12.05 -5.49
CA PHE A 12 24.74 -11.39 -5.17
C PHE A 12 23.74 -11.60 -6.31
N ALA A 13 22.46 -11.81 -5.96
CA ALA A 13 21.41 -12.09 -6.94
C ALA A 13 21.16 -10.87 -7.85
N CYS A 14 21.21 -9.66 -7.30
CA CYS A 14 20.98 -8.43 -8.07
C CYS A 14 21.92 -8.30 -9.29
N PHE A 15 23.19 -8.67 -9.18
CA PHE A 15 24.11 -8.65 -10.32
C PHE A 15 23.74 -9.71 -11.35
N PHE A 16 23.43 -10.94 -10.91
CA PHE A 16 22.99 -12.00 -11.81
C PHE A 16 21.73 -11.60 -12.58
N GLU A 17 20.72 -11.08 -11.88
CA GLU A 17 19.47 -10.60 -12.46
C GLU A 17 19.71 -9.44 -13.44
N TYR A 18 20.66 -8.54 -13.14
CA TYR A 18 21.07 -7.47 -14.06
C TYR A 18 21.64 -8.04 -15.36
N PHE A 19 22.56 -9.01 -15.31
CA PHE A 19 23.11 -9.61 -16.54
C PHE A 19 22.06 -10.40 -17.33
N VAL A 20 21.14 -11.10 -16.65
CA VAL A 20 20.00 -11.75 -17.31
C VAL A 20 19.10 -10.72 -17.98
N MET A 21 18.83 -9.59 -17.33
CA MET A 21 18.11 -8.48 -17.94
C MET A 21 18.83 -7.91 -19.16
N LYS A 22 20.16 -7.76 -19.13
CA LYS A 22 20.93 -7.34 -20.32
C LYS A 22 20.78 -8.36 -21.45
N GLN A 23 20.70 -9.66 -21.16
CA GLN A 23 20.40 -10.66 -22.20
C GLN A 23 19.00 -10.48 -22.81
N ILE A 24 17.98 -10.07 -22.03
CA ILE A 24 16.64 -9.70 -22.56
C ILE A 24 16.75 -8.53 -23.55
N GLU A 25 17.69 -7.61 -23.32
CA GLU A 25 17.95 -6.49 -24.22
C GLU A 25 18.65 -6.92 -25.51
N PHE A 26 19.64 -7.79 -25.43
CA PHE A 26 20.50 -8.14 -26.57
C PHE A 26 19.96 -9.26 -27.47
N ASP A 27 19.14 -10.17 -26.94
CA ASP A 27 18.68 -11.36 -27.66
C ASP A 27 17.15 -11.44 -27.68
N ASP A 28 16.58 -11.17 -28.86
CA ASP A 28 15.14 -11.17 -29.09
C ASP A 28 14.49 -12.55 -28.87
N SER A 29 15.21 -13.64 -29.19
CA SER A 29 14.73 -15.00 -28.96
C SER A 29 14.70 -15.33 -27.47
N PHE A 30 15.71 -14.87 -26.73
CA PHE A 30 15.71 -14.97 -25.28
C PHE A 30 14.59 -14.11 -24.66
N ARG A 31 14.38 -12.88 -25.14
CA ARG A 31 13.26 -12.04 -24.70
C ARG A 31 11.91 -12.71 -24.92
N ALA A 32 11.68 -13.28 -26.11
CA ALA A 32 10.45 -14.01 -26.41
C ALA A 32 10.24 -15.20 -25.46
N LYS A 33 11.32 -15.95 -25.15
CA LYS A 33 11.27 -17.03 -24.17
C LYS A 33 10.94 -16.54 -22.76
N VAL A 34 11.60 -15.47 -22.30
CA VAL A 34 11.38 -14.87 -20.98
C VAL A 34 9.94 -14.37 -20.85
N LEU A 35 9.41 -13.72 -21.89
CA LEU A 35 8.04 -13.24 -21.91
C LEU A 35 7.01 -14.33 -22.23
N GLY A 36 7.41 -15.59 -22.40
CA GLY A 36 6.49 -16.71 -22.60
C GLY A 36 5.67 -17.05 -21.34
N ASP A 37 4.48 -17.65 -21.53
CA ASP A 37 3.52 -17.95 -20.45
C ASP A 37 4.12 -18.81 -19.32
N ASP A 38 5.00 -19.74 -19.67
CA ASP A 38 5.61 -20.69 -18.73
C ASP A 38 6.71 -20.08 -17.86
N CYS A 39 7.33 -18.99 -18.33
CA CYS A 39 8.60 -18.51 -17.78
C CYS A 39 8.53 -17.13 -17.14
N PHE A 40 7.63 -16.25 -17.57
CA PHE A 40 7.74 -14.82 -17.24
C PHE A 40 7.69 -14.52 -15.74
N LEU A 41 6.93 -15.28 -14.94
CA LEU A 41 6.90 -15.10 -13.49
C LEU A 41 8.18 -15.55 -12.78
N SER A 42 8.98 -16.41 -13.41
CA SER A 42 10.31 -16.78 -12.91
C SER A 42 11.33 -15.66 -13.15
N TYR A 43 11.07 -14.77 -14.12
CA TYR A 43 11.92 -13.62 -14.48
C TYR A 43 11.32 -12.27 -14.05
N ALA A 44 10.43 -12.25 -13.06
CA ALA A 44 9.71 -11.05 -12.66
C ALA A 44 10.64 -9.87 -12.27
N ASN A 45 11.75 -10.15 -11.58
CA ASN A 45 12.73 -9.12 -11.22
C ASN A 45 13.44 -8.58 -12.46
N GLU A 46 13.89 -9.45 -13.36
CA GLU A 46 14.58 -9.05 -14.59
C GLU A 46 13.70 -8.28 -15.55
N ILE A 47 12.42 -8.67 -15.69
CA ILE A 47 11.43 -7.91 -16.46
C ILE A 47 11.19 -6.55 -15.79
N GLY A 48 11.14 -6.51 -14.45
CA GLY A 48 11.07 -5.27 -13.68
C GLY A 48 12.26 -4.33 -13.99
N TYR A 49 13.49 -4.84 -13.94
CA TYR A 49 14.68 -4.05 -14.29
C TYR A 49 14.66 -3.61 -15.75
N TYR A 50 14.28 -4.51 -16.66
CA TYR A 50 14.22 -4.24 -18.09
C TYR A 50 13.29 -3.07 -18.41
N THR A 51 12.07 -3.11 -17.87
CA THR A 51 11.07 -2.04 -18.04
C THR A 51 11.43 -0.76 -17.29
N GLY A 52 12.22 -0.85 -16.22
CA GLY A 52 12.76 0.33 -15.52
C GLY A 52 13.81 1.09 -16.34
N ILE A 53 14.60 0.37 -17.14
CA ILE A 53 15.63 0.94 -18.03
C ILE A 53 15.01 1.37 -19.36
N LYS A 54 14.19 0.49 -19.97
CA LYS A 54 13.43 0.77 -21.19
C LYS A 54 12.02 1.21 -20.79
N ARG A 55 11.83 2.52 -20.66
CA ARG A 55 10.60 3.12 -20.12
C ARG A 55 9.44 3.19 -21.13
N ASP A 56 9.72 2.87 -22.38
CA ASP A 56 8.84 2.92 -23.55
C ASP A 56 8.13 1.57 -23.85
N ARG A 57 8.15 0.64 -22.88
CA ARG A 57 7.67 -0.74 -23.04
C ARG A 57 6.17 -0.91 -22.82
N THR A 58 5.42 -0.16 -23.61
CA THR A 58 3.95 -0.23 -23.73
C THR A 58 3.49 -1.66 -24.07
N ASP A 59 4.25 -2.37 -24.92
CA ASP A 59 4.02 -3.77 -25.30
C ASP A 59 3.99 -4.72 -24.09
N ILE A 60 4.99 -4.60 -23.21
CA ILE A 60 5.13 -5.46 -22.04
C ILE A 60 4.06 -5.12 -20.99
N LEU A 61 3.76 -3.84 -20.77
CA LEU A 61 2.70 -3.43 -19.85
C LEU A 61 1.36 -4.08 -20.25
N LYS A 62 0.98 -3.96 -21.52
CA LYS A 62 -0.26 -4.54 -22.06
C LYS A 62 -0.30 -6.06 -21.88
N LEU A 63 0.77 -6.74 -22.28
CA LEU A 63 0.88 -8.19 -22.16
C LEU A 63 0.69 -8.68 -20.70
N VAL A 64 1.39 -8.06 -19.76
CA VAL A 64 1.35 -8.50 -18.35
C VAL A 64 0.01 -8.16 -17.70
N VAL A 65 -0.58 -7.00 -18.01
CA VAL A 65 -1.90 -6.62 -17.49
C VAL A 65 -2.98 -7.57 -17.99
N GLU A 66 -2.98 -7.94 -19.27
CA GLU A 66 -3.97 -8.86 -19.82
C GLU A 66 -3.83 -10.27 -19.24
N ARG A 67 -2.61 -10.78 -19.10
CA ARG A 67 -2.37 -12.07 -18.43
C ARG A 67 -2.83 -12.06 -16.97
N MET A 68 -2.46 -11.02 -16.22
CA MET A 68 -2.92 -10.84 -14.85
C MET A 68 -4.46 -10.81 -14.79
N TRP A 69 -5.10 -10.00 -15.65
CA TRP A 69 -6.56 -9.87 -15.65
C TRP A 69 -7.26 -11.19 -15.95
N SER A 70 -6.78 -11.93 -16.96
CA SER A 70 -7.32 -13.25 -17.31
C SER A 70 -7.24 -14.24 -16.14
N GLU A 71 -6.12 -14.27 -15.42
CA GLU A 71 -5.92 -15.19 -14.30
C GLU A 71 -6.75 -14.81 -13.06
N PHE A 72 -6.97 -13.51 -12.84
CA PHE A 72 -7.78 -13.00 -11.73
C PHE A 72 -9.29 -13.04 -12.00
N LEU A 73 -9.71 -13.12 -13.25
CA LEU A 73 -11.12 -13.05 -13.65
C LEU A 73 -12.03 -14.03 -12.89
N PRO A 74 -11.65 -15.31 -12.66
CA PRO A 74 -12.46 -16.22 -11.87
C PRO A 74 -12.65 -15.77 -10.41
N LEU A 75 -11.58 -15.26 -9.78
CA LEU A 75 -11.63 -14.75 -8.40
C LEU A 75 -12.50 -13.49 -8.31
N ILE A 76 -12.31 -12.55 -9.23
CA ILE A 76 -13.09 -11.30 -9.30
C ILE A 76 -14.57 -11.62 -9.51
N THR A 77 -14.88 -12.52 -10.44
CA THR A 77 -16.26 -12.96 -10.70
C THR A 77 -16.86 -13.64 -9.46
N GLY A 78 -16.07 -14.49 -8.79
CA GLY A 78 -16.47 -15.12 -7.54
C GLY A 78 -16.83 -14.11 -6.45
N ILE A 79 -16.01 -13.07 -6.27
CA ILE A 79 -16.25 -11.99 -5.30
C ILE A 79 -17.52 -11.20 -5.67
N ASN A 80 -17.65 -10.78 -6.93
CA ASN A 80 -18.78 -9.99 -7.41
C ASN A 80 -20.12 -10.74 -7.36
N ASN A 81 -20.09 -12.08 -7.44
CA ASN A 81 -21.27 -12.93 -7.30
C ASN A 81 -21.64 -13.20 -5.83
N THR A 82 -20.83 -12.77 -4.86
CA THR A 82 -21.22 -12.87 -3.45
C THR A 82 -22.13 -11.71 -3.05
N PRO A 83 -23.03 -11.90 -2.05
CA PRO A 83 -23.83 -10.79 -1.51
C PRO A 83 -23.01 -9.70 -0.82
N LYS A 84 -21.72 -9.94 -0.57
CA LYS A 84 -20.83 -9.01 0.14
C LYS A 84 -19.90 -8.34 -0.86
N THR A 85 -19.84 -7.02 -0.82
CA THR A 85 -18.82 -6.24 -1.54
C THR A 85 -17.43 -6.48 -0.93
N TYR A 86 -16.38 -5.95 -1.57
CA TYR A 86 -15.03 -5.90 -0.99
C TYR A 86 -15.05 -5.40 0.46
N ASP A 87 -15.79 -4.31 0.72
CA ASP A 87 -15.95 -3.77 2.07
C ASP A 87 -16.53 -4.81 3.03
N GLY A 88 -17.61 -5.50 2.65
CA GLY A 88 -18.25 -6.52 3.49
C GLY A 88 -17.38 -7.76 3.75
N LEU A 89 -16.42 -8.06 2.86
CA LEU A 89 -15.48 -9.17 3.04
C LEU A 89 -14.29 -8.80 3.93
N LEU A 90 -13.89 -7.53 3.91
CA LEU A 90 -12.79 -6.96 4.69
C LEU A 90 -13.21 -6.38 6.06
N ASP A 91 -14.51 -6.18 6.26
CA ASP A 91 -15.05 -5.56 7.47
C ASP A 91 -14.62 -6.26 8.76
N THR A 92 -14.56 -5.47 9.82
CA THR A 92 -14.21 -5.87 11.18
C THR A 92 -15.41 -5.67 12.10
N THR A 93 -15.57 -6.56 13.08
CA THR A 93 -16.72 -6.51 14.00
C THR A 93 -16.66 -5.31 14.94
N VAL A 94 -15.45 -4.86 15.30
CA VAL A 94 -15.20 -3.72 16.18
C VAL A 94 -14.13 -2.85 15.56
N SER A 95 -14.30 -1.52 15.67
CA SER A 95 -13.32 -0.52 15.25
C SER A 95 -12.41 -0.16 16.43
N LEU A 96 -11.10 -0.20 16.23
CA LEU A 96 -10.13 0.30 17.21
C LEU A 96 -10.31 1.80 17.47
N ALA A 97 -10.65 2.60 16.47
CA ALA A 97 -10.92 4.03 16.64
C ALA A 97 -12.06 4.28 17.64
N SER A 98 -13.00 3.34 17.78
CA SER A 98 -14.09 3.45 18.76
C SER A 98 -13.67 3.20 20.21
N THR A 99 -12.47 2.68 20.46
CA THR A 99 -11.97 2.38 21.82
C THR A 99 -11.18 3.53 22.45
N PHE A 100 -10.73 4.52 21.67
CA PHE A 100 -10.00 5.70 22.17
C PHE A 100 -10.88 6.52 23.12
N ASP A 101 -10.34 7.04 24.22
CA ASP A 101 -11.08 7.98 25.08
C ASP A 101 -11.06 9.37 24.45
N GLU A 102 -12.23 9.90 24.06
CA GLU A 102 -12.31 11.21 23.41
C GLU A 102 -11.77 12.35 24.28
N ASN A 103 -11.79 12.19 25.61
CA ASN A 103 -11.32 13.22 26.53
C ASN A 103 -9.80 13.16 26.72
N ARG A 104 -9.18 12.04 26.35
CA ARG A 104 -7.74 11.81 26.44
C ARG A 104 -7.06 11.71 25.09
N PHE A 105 -7.81 11.84 24.00
CA PHE A 105 -7.30 11.72 22.64
C PHE A 105 -6.03 12.55 22.41
N ASN A 106 -6.00 13.81 22.86
CA ASN A 106 -4.82 14.64 22.69
C ASN A 106 -3.63 14.13 23.52
N GLN A 107 -3.86 13.59 24.72
CA GLN A 107 -2.82 12.94 25.53
C GLN A 107 -2.32 11.62 24.91
N GLU A 108 -3.22 10.88 24.27
CA GLU A 108 -2.94 9.60 23.62
C GLU A 108 -2.23 9.79 22.26
N ILE A 109 -2.50 10.90 21.55
CA ILE A 109 -1.84 11.26 20.28
C ILE A 109 -0.57 12.08 20.48
N ASP A 110 -0.45 12.93 21.51
CA ASP A 110 0.78 13.70 21.78
C ASP A 110 1.88 12.84 22.45
N LEU A 111 1.81 11.51 22.35
CA LEU A 111 3.00 10.67 22.55
C LEU A 111 4.10 11.22 21.64
N LYS A 112 5.23 11.62 22.27
CA LYS A 112 6.34 12.35 21.65
C LYS A 112 6.50 11.98 20.17
N ARG A 113 6.31 12.97 19.28
CA ARG A 113 6.69 12.85 17.88
C ARG A 113 8.12 12.31 17.86
N PRO A 114 8.38 11.19 17.17
CA PRO A 114 9.72 10.64 17.13
C PRO A 114 10.65 11.69 16.52
N THR A 115 11.77 11.92 17.20
CA THR A 115 12.84 12.80 16.70
C THR A 115 13.51 12.18 15.48
N ASP A 116 14.18 12.99 14.67
CA ASP A 116 14.93 12.48 13.50
C ASP A 116 15.95 11.40 13.90
N ALA A 117 16.61 11.57 15.05
CA ALA A 117 17.54 10.58 15.59
C ALA A 117 16.85 9.26 15.98
N GLU A 118 15.63 9.31 16.55
CA GLU A 118 14.85 8.11 16.85
C GLU A 118 14.36 7.41 15.57
N MET A 119 14.01 8.17 14.52
CA MET A 119 13.64 7.62 13.23
C MET A 119 14.81 6.94 12.52
N GLU A 120 16.00 7.54 12.56
CA GLU A 120 17.23 6.95 12.01
C GLU A 120 17.59 5.67 12.77
N ALA A 121 17.59 5.70 14.10
CA ALA A 121 17.86 4.52 14.91
C ALA A 121 16.84 3.38 14.68
N ASN A 122 15.57 3.71 14.45
CA ASN A 122 14.56 2.71 14.09
C ASN A 122 14.77 2.15 12.68
N SER A 123 15.17 3.00 11.72
CA SER A 123 15.52 2.56 10.37
C SER A 123 16.70 1.59 10.38
N ASP A 124 17.75 1.90 11.14
CA ASP A 124 18.91 1.03 11.32
C ASP A 124 18.54 -0.32 11.95
N LYS A 125 17.67 -0.32 12.97
CA LYS A 125 17.15 -1.56 13.56
C LYS A 125 16.40 -2.40 12.54
N VAL A 126 15.57 -1.78 11.70
CA VAL A 126 14.84 -2.49 10.64
C VAL A 126 15.80 -3.04 9.60
N LEU A 127 16.82 -2.29 9.20
CA LEU A 127 17.85 -2.76 8.26
C LEU A 127 18.65 -3.94 8.84
N ALA A 128 18.95 -3.91 10.14
CA ALA A 128 19.68 -4.97 10.83
C ALA A 128 18.90 -6.30 10.95
N THR A 129 17.56 -6.28 10.83
CA THR A 129 16.76 -7.51 10.81
C THR A 129 16.63 -8.14 9.43
N ILE A 130 17.05 -7.43 8.36
CA ILE A 130 17.04 -7.97 7.00
C ILE A 130 18.11 -9.05 6.90
N GLU A 131 17.69 -10.30 6.70
CA GLU A 131 18.63 -11.39 6.47
C GLU A 131 19.41 -11.13 5.17
N PRO A 132 20.76 -11.22 5.18
CA PRO A 132 21.55 -11.07 3.97
C PRO A 132 21.17 -12.16 2.96
N GLU A 133 21.05 -11.79 1.68
CA GLU A 133 20.84 -12.76 0.60
C GLU A 133 21.98 -13.79 0.60
N LYS A 134 21.64 -15.05 0.89
CA LYS A 134 22.64 -16.12 0.99
C LYS A 134 22.93 -16.79 -0.35
N ASP A 135 21.94 -16.84 -1.26
CA ASP A 135 22.06 -17.59 -2.53
C ASP A 135 21.19 -17.03 -3.67
N ILE A 136 21.64 -17.26 -4.89
CA ILE A 136 20.87 -17.03 -6.12
C ILE A 136 19.89 -18.17 -6.30
N LYS A 137 18.60 -17.88 -6.10
CA LYS A 137 17.54 -18.89 -6.25
C LYS A 137 17.46 -19.38 -7.69
N LYS A 138 17.42 -20.71 -7.86
CA LYS A 138 17.14 -21.33 -9.16
C LYS A 138 15.76 -20.85 -9.65
N LYS A 139 15.69 -20.53 -10.94
CA LYS A 139 14.42 -20.18 -11.61
C LYS A 139 13.50 -21.41 -11.58
N THR A 140 12.51 -21.39 -10.68
CA THR A 140 11.50 -22.44 -10.54
C THR A 140 10.15 -21.98 -11.09
N ILE A 141 9.35 -22.95 -11.53
CA ILE A 141 7.94 -22.73 -11.85
C ILE A 141 7.22 -22.45 -10.52
N THR A 142 6.36 -21.43 -10.50
CA THR A 142 5.64 -21.00 -9.30
C THR A 142 4.85 -22.15 -8.68
N ALA A 143 5.04 -22.36 -7.37
CA ALA A 143 4.64 -23.60 -6.70
C ALA A 143 3.14 -23.68 -6.39
N SER A 144 2.49 -22.57 -6.03
CA SER A 144 1.05 -22.53 -5.73
C SER A 144 0.29 -21.49 -6.55
N HIS A 145 -1.02 -21.70 -6.71
CA HIS A 145 -1.91 -20.74 -7.38
C HIS A 145 -1.92 -19.37 -6.65
N LEU A 146 -1.81 -19.37 -5.31
CA LEU A 146 -1.75 -18.13 -4.53
C LEU A 146 -0.47 -17.34 -4.85
N ASP A 147 0.69 -18.00 -4.85
CA ASP A 147 1.97 -17.38 -5.22
C ASP A 147 1.95 -16.87 -6.67
N ARG A 148 1.24 -17.57 -7.56
CA ARG A 148 1.09 -17.17 -8.96
C ARG A 148 0.28 -15.89 -9.07
N LEU A 149 -0.88 -15.82 -8.42
CA LEU A 149 -1.70 -14.61 -8.37
C LEU A 149 -0.90 -13.44 -7.77
N GLU A 150 -0.21 -13.66 -6.65
CA GLU A 150 0.64 -12.65 -6.01
C GLU A 150 1.66 -12.06 -7.00
N LYS A 151 2.48 -12.92 -7.61
CA LYS A 151 3.53 -12.47 -8.53
C LYS A 151 2.97 -11.74 -9.75
N LEU A 152 1.80 -12.14 -10.25
CA LEU A 152 1.16 -11.51 -11.40
C LEU A 152 0.84 -10.04 -11.14
N TRP A 153 0.07 -9.74 -10.09
CA TRP A 153 -0.36 -8.37 -9.83
C TRP A 153 0.81 -7.50 -9.35
N VAL A 154 1.75 -8.08 -8.59
CA VAL A 154 2.99 -7.40 -8.17
C VAL A 154 3.84 -7.01 -9.37
N LEU A 155 4.03 -7.92 -10.33
CA LEU A 155 4.79 -7.64 -11.55
C LEU A 155 4.09 -6.55 -12.39
N ALA A 156 2.78 -6.66 -12.57
CA ALA A 156 1.99 -5.66 -13.30
C ALA A 156 2.11 -4.26 -12.67
N ALA A 157 2.00 -4.14 -11.35
CA ALA A 157 2.16 -2.88 -10.61
C ALA A 157 3.55 -2.26 -10.81
N ARG A 158 4.61 -3.08 -10.75
CA ARG A 158 6.00 -2.63 -10.98
C ARG A 158 6.18 -2.13 -12.41
N ILE A 159 5.69 -2.87 -13.41
CA ILE A 159 5.82 -2.50 -14.82
C ILE A 159 5.03 -1.21 -15.13
N LEU A 160 3.83 -1.05 -14.57
CA LEU A 160 3.07 0.20 -14.71
C LEU A 160 3.83 1.41 -14.16
N LYS A 161 4.46 1.28 -12.98
CA LYS A 161 5.30 2.34 -12.41
C LYS A 161 6.49 2.68 -13.32
N ASN A 162 7.11 1.66 -13.91
CA ASN A 162 8.31 1.78 -14.73
C ASN A 162 8.03 2.31 -16.15
N THR A 163 6.86 2.01 -16.70
CA THR A 163 6.44 2.43 -18.05
C THR A 163 5.97 3.88 -18.02
N GLU A 164 6.92 4.81 -18.09
CA GLU A 164 6.66 6.25 -18.12
C GLU A 164 6.23 6.72 -19.51
N GLU A 165 6.92 6.25 -20.53
CA GLU A 165 6.75 6.69 -21.93
C GLU A 165 5.73 5.79 -22.62
N CYS A 166 4.50 5.83 -22.13
CA CYS A 166 3.39 5.08 -22.72
C CYS A 166 2.93 5.77 -24.02
N SER A 167 3.01 5.06 -25.15
CA SER A 167 2.60 5.57 -26.45
C SER A 167 1.09 5.45 -26.71
N GLU A 168 0.39 4.61 -25.95
CA GLU A 168 -1.06 4.39 -26.07
C GLU A 168 -1.83 5.24 -25.04
N PRO A 169 -2.66 6.21 -25.47
CA PRO A 169 -3.48 7.02 -24.57
C PRO A 169 -4.48 6.16 -23.77
N GLY A 170 -4.65 6.45 -22.48
CA GLY A 170 -5.61 5.73 -21.62
C GLY A 170 -5.11 4.38 -21.09
N LEU A 171 -3.98 3.86 -21.57
CA LEU A 171 -3.49 2.55 -21.18
C LEU A 171 -3.04 2.51 -19.71
N LYS A 172 -2.46 3.59 -19.18
CA LYS A 172 -2.00 3.63 -17.78
C LYS A 172 -3.18 3.66 -16.81
N GLU A 173 -4.25 4.36 -17.15
CA GLU A 173 -5.51 4.44 -16.41
C GLU A 173 -6.24 3.09 -16.43
N TYR A 174 -6.29 2.45 -17.60
CA TYR A 174 -6.79 1.09 -17.77
C TYR A 174 -5.99 0.09 -16.92
N ALA A 175 -4.67 0.09 -17.08
CA ALA A 175 -3.77 -0.81 -16.34
C ALA A 175 -3.90 -0.59 -14.83
N TYR A 176 -3.91 0.67 -14.38
CA TYR A 176 -4.06 1.02 -12.98
C TYR A 176 -5.35 0.44 -12.39
N SER A 177 -6.50 0.66 -13.05
CA SER A 177 -7.79 0.17 -12.59
C SER A 177 -7.80 -1.36 -12.47
N LYS A 178 -7.26 -2.06 -13.48
CA LYS A 178 -7.16 -3.53 -13.49
C LYS A 178 -6.26 -4.07 -12.38
N ILE A 179 -5.10 -3.45 -12.20
CA ILE A 179 -4.13 -3.80 -11.15
C ILE A 179 -4.73 -3.55 -9.77
N LEU A 180 -5.44 -2.44 -9.58
CA LEU A 180 -6.10 -2.10 -8.34
C LEU A 180 -7.13 -3.17 -7.96
N THR A 181 -8.04 -3.53 -8.89
CA THR A 181 -9.03 -4.59 -8.69
C THR A 181 -8.38 -5.95 -8.39
N ALA A 182 -7.34 -6.34 -9.14
CA ALA A 182 -6.61 -7.58 -8.90
C ALA A 182 -5.96 -7.59 -7.50
N SER A 183 -5.33 -6.48 -7.10
CA SER A 183 -4.70 -6.35 -5.78
C SER A 183 -5.72 -6.46 -4.64
N MET A 184 -6.91 -5.83 -4.78
CA MET A 184 -7.98 -5.93 -3.79
C MET A 184 -8.54 -7.35 -3.72
N SER A 185 -8.70 -8.02 -4.86
CA SER A 185 -9.11 -9.43 -4.93
C SER A 185 -8.13 -10.33 -4.20
N TYR A 186 -6.83 -10.08 -4.38
CA TYR A 186 -5.78 -10.79 -3.66
C TYR A 186 -5.86 -10.56 -2.14
N ALA A 187 -6.07 -9.32 -1.69
CA ALA A 187 -6.27 -9.00 -0.27
C ALA A 187 -7.48 -9.75 0.33
N VAL A 188 -8.61 -9.82 -0.39
CA VAL A 188 -9.77 -10.60 0.02
C VAL A 188 -9.45 -12.10 0.12
N LEU A 189 -8.77 -12.66 -0.88
CA LEU A 189 -8.35 -14.06 -0.87
C LEU A 189 -7.42 -14.37 0.33
N PHE A 190 -6.50 -13.47 0.63
CA PHE A 190 -5.62 -13.58 1.79
C PHE A 190 -6.42 -13.53 3.09
N ARG A 191 -7.39 -12.62 3.21
CA ARG A 191 -8.29 -12.54 4.38
C ARG A 191 -9.08 -13.83 4.59
N ILE A 192 -9.62 -14.42 3.52
CA ILE A 192 -10.33 -15.69 3.58
C ILE A 192 -9.41 -16.80 4.05
N SER A 193 -8.17 -16.83 3.55
CA SER A 193 -7.16 -17.81 3.93
C SER A 193 -6.78 -17.71 5.42
N LEU A 194 -6.65 -16.50 5.95
CA LEU A 194 -6.42 -16.26 7.38
C LEU A 194 -7.62 -16.71 8.23
N LYS A 195 -8.85 -16.33 7.84
CA LYS A 195 -10.07 -16.73 8.54
C LYS A 195 -10.22 -18.26 8.59
N ARG A 196 -9.87 -18.98 7.51
CA ARG A 196 -9.87 -20.44 7.49
C ARG A 196 -8.85 -21.02 8.47
N LYS A 197 -7.61 -20.53 8.46
CA LYS A 197 -6.56 -20.95 9.41
C LYS A 197 -6.98 -20.72 10.87
N PHE A 198 -7.61 -19.59 11.18
CA PHE A 198 -8.10 -19.30 12.53
C PHE A 198 -9.23 -20.25 12.95
N ALA A 199 -10.15 -20.56 12.02
CA ALA A 199 -11.22 -21.52 12.28
C ALA A 199 -10.68 -22.94 12.54
N GLU A 200 -9.62 -23.35 11.82
CA GLU A 200 -8.94 -24.63 12.02
C GLU A 200 -8.25 -24.68 13.39
N LYS A 201 -7.46 -23.68 13.74
CA LYS A 201 -6.81 -23.58 15.05
C LYS A 201 -7.81 -23.59 16.21
N LYS A 202 -8.93 -22.87 16.06
CA LYS A 202 -10.01 -22.88 17.05
C LYS A 202 -10.61 -24.28 17.25
N LYS A 203 -10.68 -25.10 16.20
CA LYS A 203 -11.16 -26.49 16.30
C LYS A 203 -10.14 -27.42 16.98
N THR A 204 -8.85 -27.20 16.76
CA THR A 204 -7.78 -28.01 17.36
C THR A 204 -7.40 -27.55 18.77
N GLY A 205 -7.88 -26.38 19.22
CA GLY A 205 -7.52 -25.80 20.51
C GLY A 205 -6.14 -25.13 20.52
N GLU A 206 -5.52 -24.97 19.34
CA GLU A 206 -4.25 -24.28 19.21
C GLU A 206 -4.41 -22.76 19.32
N GLU A 207 -3.43 -22.11 19.94
CA GLU A 207 -3.39 -20.66 20.00
C GLU A 207 -3.18 -20.03 18.61
N VAL A 208 -3.92 -18.95 18.37
CA VAL A 208 -3.76 -18.13 17.18
C VAL A 208 -2.56 -17.22 17.39
N ASP A 209 -1.66 -17.20 16.41
CA ASP A 209 -0.49 -16.34 16.41
C ASP A 209 -0.92 -14.85 16.45
N GLU A 210 -0.35 -14.09 17.38
CA GLU A 210 -0.70 -12.67 17.60
C GLU A 210 -0.37 -11.81 16.38
N PHE A 211 0.75 -12.08 15.71
CA PHE A 211 1.14 -11.37 14.49
C PHE A 211 0.15 -11.63 13.35
N LEU A 212 -0.28 -12.89 13.15
CA LEU A 212 -1.33 -13.21 12.18
C LEU A 212 -2.66 -12.54 12.53
N SER A 213 -2.99 -12.43 13.82
CA SER A 213 -4.20 -11.74 14.29
C SER A 213 -4.15 -10.25 13.96
N ALA A 214 -3.01 -9.60 14.22
CA ALA A 214 -2.76 -8.21 13.86
C ALA A 214 -2.80 -8.00 12.33
N MET A 215 -2.17 -8.88 11.55
CA MET A 215 -2.24 -8.85 10.09
C MET A 215 -3.67 -8.96 9.57
N ASN A 216 -4.50 -9.84 10.15
CA ASN A 216 -5.89 -9.98 9.76
C ASN A 216 -6.71 -8.71 10.05
N LEU A 217 -6.42 -8.02 11.15
CA LEU A 217 -7.09 -6.78 11.54
C LEU A 217 -6.66 -5.60 10.65
N LEU A 218 -5.35 -5.48 10.40
CA LEU A 218 -4.74 -4.35 9.69
C LEU A 218 -4.52 -4.61 8.19
N LEU A 219 -5.07 -5.70 7.66
CA LEU A 219 -4.81 -6.13 6.28
C LEU A 219 -5.01 -5.02 5.23
N PRO A 220 -6.10 -4.20 5.27
CA PRO A 220 -6.28 -3.15 4.28
C PRO A 220 -5.21 -2.05 4.35
N LEU A 221 -4.73 -1.71 5.55
CA LEU A 221 -3.62 -0.77 5.75
C LEU A 221 -2.31 -1.38 5.24
N LEU A 222 -1.99 -2.61 5.63
CA LEU A 222 -0.80 -3.33 5.15
C LEU A 222 -0.80 -3.44 3.62
N HIS A 223 -1.96 -3.74 3.02
CA HIS A 223 -2.11 -3.81 1.57
C HIS A 223 -1.87 -2.46 0.89
N GLN A 224 -2.34 -1.35 1.48
CA GLN A 224 -2.03 0.00 0.98
C GLN A 224 -0.54 0.31 1.04
N VAL A 225 0.15 -0.07 2.11
CA VAL A 225 1.61 0.09 2.25
C VAL A 225 2.34 -0.71 1.17
N VAL A 226 1.97 -1.97 0.95
CA VAL A 226 2.55 -2.80 -0.12
C VAL A 226 2.31 -2.18 -1.50
N LEU A 227 1.07 -1.76 -1.78
CA LEU A 227 0.72 -1.15 -3.05
C LEU A 227 1.51 0.15 -3.28
N ASN A 228 1.67 0.97 -2.24
CA ASN A 228 2.50 2.18 -2.29
C ASN A 228 3.97 1.87 -2.58
N GLY A 229 4.56 0.83 -1.96
CA GLY A 229 5.92 0.39 -2.29
C GLY A 229 6.09 -0.09 -3.74
N LEU A 230 5.04 -0.68 -4.33
CA LEU A 230 5.07 -1.19 -5.69
C LEU A 230 4.88 -0.10 -6.74
N MET A 231 3.89 0.77 -6.56
CA MET A 231 3.47 1.75 -7.58
C MET A 231 3.27 3.18 -7.08
N GLY A 232 3.46 3.48 -5.80
CA GLY A 232 3.48 4.85 -5.28
C GLY A 232 4.62 5.64 -5.91
N SER A 233 4.29 6.67 -6.71
CA SER A 233 5.26 7.49 -7.41
C SER A 233 4.64 8.76 -7.95
N LYS A 234 5.41 9.86 -7.96
CA LYS A 234 5.05 11.13 -8.63
C LYS A 234 4.66 10.92 -10.11
N LYS A 235 5.19 9.89 -10.76
CA LYS A 235 4.94 9.52 -12.17
C LYS A 235 3.50 9.05 -12.45
N LEU A 236 2.77 8.63 -11.42
CA LEU A 236 1.40 8.13 -11.53
C LEU A 236 0.38 9.04 -10.83
N VAL A 237 0.79 10.20 -10.31
CA VAL A 237 -0.10 11.14 -9.60
C VAL A 237 -1.32 11.51 -10.43
N ARG A 238 -1.13 11.81 -11.72
CA ARG A 238 -2.24 12.12 -12.63
C ARG A 238 -3.19 10.94 -12.82
N VAL A 239 -2.64 9.73 -12.98
CA VAL A 239 -3.45 8.50 -13.13
C VAL A 239 -4.29 8.24 -11.88
N PHE A 240 -3.72 8.47 -10.69
CA PHE A 240 -4.45 8.35 -9.43
C PHE A 240 -5.54 9.43 -9.30
N GLU A 241 -5.23 10.68 -9.66
CA GLU A 241 -6.20 11.78 -9.63
C GLU A 241 -7.39 11.51 -10.55
N GLU A 242 -7.14 11.10 -11.79
CA GLU A 242 -8.19 10.78 -12.75
C GLU A 242 -9.09 9.63 -12.25
N LYS A 243 -8.51 8.62 -11.58
CA LYS A 243 -9.31 7.56 -10.93
C LYS A 243 -10.15 8.09 -9.78
N ILE A 244 -9.56 8.90 -8.89
CA ILE A 244 -10.28 9.50 -7.76
C ILE A 244 -11.47 10.31 -8.28
N GLU A 245 -11.23 11.18 -9.27
CA GLU A 245 -12.25 12.04 -9.87
C GLU A 245 -13.36 11.22 -10.54
N ALA A 246 -13.02 10.13 -11.25
CA ALA A 246 -13.98 9.21 -11.84
C ALA A 246 -14.84 8.45 -10.82
N ASP A 247 -14.30 8.20 -9.62
CA ASP A 247 -14.99 7.50 -8.53
C ASP A 247 -15.84 8.42 -7.64
N LEU A 248 -15.69 9.74 -7.78
CA LEU A 248 -16.44 10.70 -6.96
C LEU A 248 -17.95 10.54 -7.17
N GLY A 249 -18.67 10.26 -6.08
CA GLY A 249 -20.12 10.09 -6.10
C GLY A 249 -20.60 8.75 -6.68
N ASN A 250 -19.69 7.84 -7.06
CA ASN A 250 -20.06 6.51 -7.54
C ASN A 250 -20.20 5.53 -6.37
N ASP A 251 -21.44 5.25 -5.94
CA ASP A 251 -21.73 4.31 -4.86
C ASP A 251 -21.40 2.84 -5.17
N ALA A 252 -21.14 2.49 -6.44
CA ALA A 252 -20.67 1.16 -6.81
C ALA A 252 -19.20 0.91 -6.45
N VAL A 253 -18.43 1.99 -6.21
CA VAL A 253 -17.01 1.90 -5.85
C VAL A 253 -16.88 1.69 -4.34
N SER A 254 -16.20 0.61 -3.96
CA SER A 254 -15.98 0.27 -2.55
C SER A 254 -15.22 1.38 -1.81
N GLU A 255 -15.42 1.48 -0.50
CA GLU A 255 -14.62 2.39 0.32
C GLU A 255 -13.15 1.99 0.31
N PHE A 256 -12.85 0.69 0.24
CA PHE A 256 -11.47 0.21 0.11
C PHE A 256 -10.79 0.71 -1.17
N GLU A 257 -11.48 0.67 -2.30
CA GLU A 257 -10.93 1.10 -3.60
C GLU A 257 -10.62 2.61 -3.61
N ARG A 258 -11.55 3.41 -3.08
CA ARG A 258 -11.35 4.86 -2.88
C ARG A 258 -10.21 5.14 -1.92
N TYR A 259 -10.15 4.42 -0.79
CA TYR A 259 -9.07 4.50 0.17
C TYR A 259 -7.71 4.26 -0.49
N LEU A 260 -7.55 3.17 -1.25
CA LEU A 260 -6.28 2.87 -1.92
C LEU A 260 -5.86 3.98 -2.88
N SER A 261 -6.77 4.47 -3.72
CA SER A 261 -6.47 5.51 -4.71
C SER A 261 -6.09 6.85 -4.05
N ILE A 262 -6.87 7.27 -3.04
CA ILE A 262 -6.64 8.53 -2.32
C ILE A 262 -5.31 8.51 -1.57
N PHE A 263 -5.01 7.42 -0.87
CA PHE A 263 -3.76 7.34 -0.10
C PHE A 263 -2.53 7.08 -0.99
N LEU A 264 -2.66 6.39 -2.13
CA LEU A 264 -1.60 6.36 -3.15
C LEU A 264 -1.30 7.76 -3.71
N TYR A 265 -2.34 8.54 -4.02
CA TYR A 265 -2.20 9.92 -4.47
C TYR A 265 -1.53 10.80 -3.41
N ALA A 266 -1.98 10.71 -2.15
CA ALA A 266 -1.41 11.46 -1.03
C ALA A 266 0.05 11.07 -0.73
N ASP A 267 0.37 9.77 -0.74
CA ASP A 267 1.75 9.27 -0.56
C ASP A 267 2.66 9.67 -1.73
N SER A 268 2.09 9.85 -2.92
CA SER A 268 2.79 10.34 -4.11
C SER A 268 2.86 11.87 -4.20
N HIS A 269 2.50 12.60 -3.14
CA HIS A 269 2.52 14.07 -3.06
C HIS A 269 1.54 14.76 -4.02
N GLY A 270 0.35 14.18 -4.18
CA GLY A 270 -0.73 14.78 -4.95
C GLY A 270 -1.16 16.16 -4.39
N PRO A 271 -1.22 17.22 -5.22
CA PRO A 271 -1.50 18.58 -4.74
C PRO A 271 -2.83 18.75 -3.99
N LYS A 272 -3.88 18.00 -4.38
CA LYS A 272 -5.21 18.07 -3.76
C LYS A 272 -5.40 17.04 -2.64
N ALA A 273 -4.33 16.39 -2.16
CA ALA A 273 -4.44 15.21 -1.30
C ALA A 273 -5.26 15.47 -0.03
N GLN A 274 -5.00 16.59 0.64
CA GLN A 274 -5.73 16.99 1.85
C GLN A 274 -7.24 17.14 1.60
N ALA A 275 -7.64 17.68 0.44
CA ALA A 275 -9.05 17.84 0.08
C ALA A 275 -9.73 16.48 -0.16
N TYR A 276 -9.08 15.58 -0.91
CA TYR A 276 -9.60 14.24 -1.16
C TYR A 276 -9.69 13.39 0.12
N ILE A 277 -8.68 13.45 1.00
CA ILE A 277 -8.72 12.76 2.30
C ILE A 277 -9.88 13.28 3.15
N LYS A 278 -10.06 14.61 3.24
CA LYS A 278 -11.15 15.22 4.01
C LYS A 278 -12.52 14.79 3.48
N GLN A 279 -12.70 14.80 2.16
CA GLN A 279 -13.93 14.33 1.53
C GLN A 279 -14.19 12.84 1.81
N PHE A 280 -13.15 12.01 1.72
CA PHE A 280 -13.25 10.59 2.01
C PHE A 280 -13.65 10.33 3.47
N VAL A 281 -12.93 10.92 4.43
CA VAL A 281 -13.25 10.85 5.87
C VAL A 281 -14.69 11.28 6.15
N ALA A 282 -15.19 12.30 5.45
CA ALA A 282 -16.58 12.73 5.57
C ALA A 282 -17.60 11.68 5.06
N SER A 283 -17.20 10.81 4.14
CA SER A 283 -18.06 9.79 3.52
C SER A 283 -17.98 8.38 4.12
N ILE A 284 -16.98 8.06 4.95
CA ILE A 284 -16.78 6.70 5.51
C ILE A 284 -18.04 6.21 6.25
N LYS A 285 -18.46 4.98 5.92
CA LYS A 285 -19.56 4.23 6.53
C LYS A 285 -19.09 2.92 7.18
N ASN A 286 -18.08 2.25 6.62
CA ASN A 286 -17.63 0.96 7.13
C ASN A 286 -16.68 1.12 8.33
N ARG A 287 -16.82 0.23 9.33
CA ARG A 287 -16.08 0.36 10.61
C ARG A 287 -14.58 0.24 10.42
N TYR A 288 -14.15 -0.75 9.65
CA TYR A 288 -12.74 -0.99 9.42
C TYR A 288 -12.04 0.20 8.74
N MET A 289 -12.76 0.98 7.92
CA MET A 289 -12.23 2.17 7.26
C MET A 289 -11.95 3.34 8.22
N PHE A 290 -12.64 3.42 9.36
CA PHE A 290 -12.28 4.35 10.43
C PHE A 290 -10.86 4.07 10.93
N ASP A 291 -10.56 2.80 11.21
CA ASP A 291 -9.26 2.39 11.74
C ASP A 291 -8.14 2.66 10.73
N MET A 292 -8.33 2.21 9.48
CA MET A 292 -7.30 2.39 8.44
C MET A 292 -7.00 3.87 8.19
N SER A 293 -8.06 4.68 8.10
CA SER A 293 -7.92 6.13 7.88
C SER A 293 -7.31 6.82 9.10
N LEU A 294 -7.66 6.42 10.32
CA LEU A 294 -7.05 6.95 11.54
C LEU A 294 -5.54 6.69 11.54
N PHE A 295 -5.10 5.46 11.26
CA PHE A 295 -3.66 5.14 11.21
C PHE A 295 -2.91 5.96 10.15
N LYS A 296 -3.47 6.14 8.94
CA LYS A 296 -2.85 7.02 7.92
C LYS A 296 -2.80 8.48 8.35
N LEU A 297 -3.82 8.98 9.03
CA LEU A 297 -3.82 10.35 9.53
C LEU A 297 -2.81 10.56 10.67
N VAL A 298 -2.65 9.57 11.56
CA VAL A 298 -1.61 9.57 12.59
C VAL A 298 -0.22 9.57 11.94
N GLU A 299 0.01 8.72 10.94
CA GLU A 299 1.24 8.72 10.15
C GLU A 299 1.50 10.11 9.53
N TYR A 300 0.51 10.72 8.90
CA TYR A 300 0.68 12.04 8.28
C TYR A 300 0.87 13.15 9.29
N PHE A 301 0.21 13.07 10.44
CA PHE A 301 0.42 13.99 11.54
C PHE A 301 1.88 13.93 12.01
N PHE A 302 2.44 12.75 12.28
CA PHE A 302 3.82 12.65 12.77
C PHE A 302 4.90 12.90 11.71
N PHE A 303 4.67 12.47 10.46
CA PHE A 303 5.75 12.42 9.46
C PHE A 303 5.58 13.40 8.29
N LYS A 304 4.40 14.00 8.11
CA LYS A 304 4.12 14.89 6.95
C LYS A 304 3.60 16.27 7.32
N SER A 305 3.20 16.49 8.56
CA SER A 305 2.81 17.83 9.00
C SER A 305 4.06 18.69 9.24
N ALA A 306 4.24 19.67 8.35
CA ALA A 306 5.34 20.64 8.41
C ALA A 306 4.87 22.02 8.90
N THR A 307 3.55 22.22 9.01
CA THR A 307 2.95 23.49 9.44
C THR A 307 1.86 23.24 10.48
N GLU A 308 1.63 24.22 11.35
CA GLU A 308 0.54 24.17 12.33
C GLU A 308 -0.83 23.99 11.67
N GLU A 309 -1.01 24.55 10.47
CA GLU A 309 -2.24 24.42 9.69
C GLU A 309 -2.48 22.97 9.26
N ALA A 310 -1.42 22.29 8.77
CA ALA A 310 -1.48 20.89 8.40
C ALA A 310 -1.74 20.01 9.63
N GLU A 311 -1.05 20.27 10.75
CA GLU A 311 -1.30 19.58 12.02
C GLU A 311 -2.75 19.69 12.46
N ARG A 312 -3.29 20.92 12.49
CA ARG A 312 -4.67 21.19 12.88
C ARG A 312 -5.64 20.50 11.94
N LEU A 313 -5.35 20.45 10.64
CA LEU A 313 -6.18 19.76 9.66
C LEU A 313 -6.23 18.25 9.92
N TYR A 314 -5.08 17.59 10.12
CA TYR A 314 -5.03 16.17 10.40
C TYR A 314 -5.71 15.83 11.74
N LYS A 315 -5.45 16.61 12.81
CA LYS A 315 -6.13 16.44 14.11
C LYS A 315 -7.65 16.58 13.98
N ASN A 316 -8.13 17.55 13.21
CA ASN A 316 -9.56 17.70 12.93
C ASN A 316 -10.16 16.46 12.25
N MET A 317 -9.46 15.89 11.26
CA MET A 317 -9.93 14.70 10.56
C MET A 317 -9.89 13.45 11.46
N MET A 318 -8.88 13.31 12.32
CA MET A 318 -8.82 12.22 13.31
C MET A 318 -9.96 12.32 14.33
N ALA A 319 -10.25 13.52 14.83
CA ALA A 319 -11.40 13.76 15.71
C ALA A 319 -12.74 13.43 15.01
N ASP A 320 -12.88 13.77 13.72
CA ASP A 320 -14.06 13.39 12.93
C ASP A 320 -14.22 11.86 12.85
N ILE A 321 -13.13 11.12 12.68
CA ILE A 321 -13.17 9.65 12.66
C ILE A 321 -13.62 9.09 14.00
N ILE A 322 -13.07 9.56 15.13
CA ILE A 322 -13.41 9.05 16.47
C ILE A 322 -14.86 9.33 16.84
N VAL A 323 -15.34 10.55 16.56
CA VAL A 323 -16.74 10.90 16.81
C VAL A 323 -17.67 10.00 15.99
N LYS A 324 -17.34 9.75 14.72
CA LYS A 324 -18.14 8.88 13.84
C LYS A 324 -18.08 7.41 14.23
N SER A 325 -16.91 6.88 14.56
CA SER A 325 -16.74 5.47 14.92
C SER A 325 -17.56 5.09 16.16
N LYS A 326 -17.80 6.05 17.06
CA LYS A 326 -18.63 5.91 18.26
C LYS A 326 -20.10 6.28 18.06
N GLY A 327 -20.49 6.84 16.90
CA GLY A 327 -21.84 7.37 16.68
C GLY A 327 -22.18 8.58 17.56
N LEU A 328 -21.19 9.36 17.98
CA LEU A 328 -21.37 10.53 18.84
C LEU A 328 -21.89 11.75 18.06
N LYS A 329 -22.53 12.69 18.77
CA LYS A 329 -22.96 13.97 18.21
C LYS A 329 -21.75 14.85 17.88
N LYS A 330 -21.91 15.72 16.86
CA LYS A 330 -20.87 16.68 16.41
C LYS A 330 -20.35 17.58 17.54
N GLU A 331 -21.13 17.88 18.58
CA GLU A 331 -20.71 18.71 19.71
C GLU A 331 -19.50 18.13 20.47
N LYS A 332 -19.33 16.80 20.48
CA LYS A 332 -18.17 16.13 21.10
C LYS A 332 -16.85 16.40 20.36
N LYS A 333 -16.91 16.75 19.06
CA LYS A 333 -15.72 17.20 18.31
C LYS A 333 -15.13 18.47 18.92
N SER A 334 -15.98 19.42 19.30
CA SER A 334 -15.54 20.69 19.89
C SER A 334 -14.78 20.45 21.20
N VAL A 335 -15.16 19.45 21.99
CA VAL A 335 -14.46 19.08 23.23
C VAL A 335 -13.04 18.58 22.95
N ILE A 336 -12.88 17.70 21.94
CA ILE A 336 -11.56 17.20 21.52
C ILE A 336 -10.67 18.37 21.05
N MET A 337 -11.22 19.27 20.24
CA MET A 337 -10.47 20.40 19.68
C MET A 337 -10.10 21.46 20.74
N VAL A 338 -11.00 21.77 21.68
CA VAL A 338 -10.72 22.69 22.79
C VAL A 338 -9.66 22.13 23.73
N GLY A 339 -9.67 20.80 23.96
CA GLY A 339 -8.61 20.12 24.72
C GLY A 339 -7.22 20.33 24.11
N TYR A 340 -7.12 20.29 22.78
CA TYR A 340 -5.85 20.46 22.07
C TYR A 340 -5.32 21.89 22.20
N GLU A 341 -6.17 22.89 21.99
CA GLU A 341 -5.79 24.30 22.14
C GLU A 341 -5.30 24.61 23.57
N ARG A 342 -5.92 23.97 24.57
CA ARG A 342 -5.53 24.10 25.98
C ARG A 342 -4.18 23.43 26.29
N GLU A 343 -3.93 22.22 25.81
CA GLU A 343 -2.65 21.53 26.01
C GLU A 343 -1.49 22.25 25.32
N LYS A 344 -1.71 22.80 24.11
CA LYS A 344 -0.71 23.61 23.40
C LYS A 344 -0.36 24.88 24.18
N LEU A 345 -1.36 25.60 24.71
CA LEU A 345 -1.13 26.75 25.59
C LEU A 345 -0.28 26.36 26.80
N VAL A 346 -0.60 25.24 27.46
CA VAL A 346 0.15 24.75 28.62
C VAL A 346 1.61 24.42 28.25
N LYS A 347 1.87 23.74 27.12
CA LYS A 347 3.24 23.46 26.65
C LYS A 347 4.03 24.73 26.35
N LYS A 348 3.38 25.71 25.69
CA LYS A 348 3.97 27.03 25.42
C LYS A 348 4.31 27.79 26.72
N PHE A 349 3.44 27.73 27.74
CA PHE A 349 3.71 28.34 29.06
C PHE A 349 4.79 27.60 29.87
N ARG A 350 5.00 26.31 29.61
CA ARG A 350 6.06 25.51 30.25
C ARG A 350 7.43 25.63 29.57
N GLY A 351 7.53 26.35 28.45
CA GLY A 351 8.77 26.45 27.67
C GLY A 351 9.17 25.13 27.00
N GLU A 352 8.22 24.23 26.76
CA GLU A 352 8.45 22.91 26.15
C GLU A 352 8.31 22.94 24.61
N THR A 353 8.20 24.12 23.99
CA THR A 353 8.27 24.26 22.53
C THR A 353 9.72 24.28 22.09
N GLU A 354 10.13 23.28 21.31
CA GLU A 354 11.40 23.24 20.60
C GLU A 354 11.60 24.55 19.82
N GLU A 355 12.80 25.12 19.96
CA GLU A 355 13.24 26.30 19.23
C GLU A 355 13.00 26.08 17.73
N GLU A 356 12.21 26.97 17.12
CA GLU A 356 12.21 27.11 15.67
C GLU A 356 13.65 27.43 15.25
N ASP A 357 14.32 26.43 14.69
CA ASP A 357 15.62 26.60 14.06
C ASP A 357 15.42 27.49 12.83
N SER A 358 15.51 28.79 13.07
CA SER A 358 15.55 29.85 12.08
C SER A 358 16.93 29.83 11.43
N GLY A 359 17.15 28.82 10.59
CA GLY A 359 18.31 28.70 9.72
C GLY A 359 18.14 29.58 8.48
N VAL A 360 18.85 30.70 8.49
CA VAL A 360 19.17 31.60 7.36
C VAL A 360 19.79 30.86 6.18
#